data_AF-A0A5B8N7V2-F1
#
_entry.id   AF-A0A5B8N7V2-F1
#
_cell.length_a   1.000
_cell.length_b   1.000
_cell.length_c   1.000
_cell.angle_alpha   90.00
_cell.angle_beta   90.00
_cell.angle_gamma   90.00
#
_symmetry.space_group_name_H-M   'P 1'
#
loop_
_entity.id
_entity.type
_entity.pdbx_description
1 polymer ?
#
loop_
_entity_poly.entity_id
_entity_poly.type
_entity_poly.pdbx_seq_one_letter_code
_entity_poly.pdbx_strand_id
1 'polypeptide(L)'
;MTTLSALASLPQEWQLWINQNLARACTPRSMAEVMTRDGRFDQRLAHAAIEEARRARFPDMPGLQARPEVNTSANTITTPDRTVNVLLTLKAPRIVLLGNVLSDEECDALVAYSEQRMLRSPVVGDAEGKNEIHAYRTSRGAMLQRGESELVGRIEARLAALTRWPAERGEGLQVLRYESGNEYRPHYDWFDPGLPGPRKHLERGGQRVATIVMYLSDVERGGATSFPNIGLEVQPKKGCAVFFANVDAYGTPDQQTLHAGEPVVAGRKVIATKWLRERAYV
;
A
#
# COMPACT_ATOMS: atom_id res chain seq x y z
N MET A 1 -37.19 1.22 -14.60
CA MET A 1 -37.27 0.36 -13.39
C MET A 1 -36.54 1.08 -12.29
N THR A 2 -37.27 1.57 -11.29
CA THR A 2 -36.70 2.22 -10.09
C THR A 2 -36.00 1.15 -9.27
N THR A 3 -34.67 1.26 -9.11
CA THR A 3 -33.92 0.42 -8.18
C THR A 3 -34.46 0.65 -6.76
N LEU A 4 -34.92 -0.42 -6.11
CA LEU A 4 -35.32 -0.39 -4.69
C LEU A 4 -34.15 0.11 -3.84
N SER A 5 -34.42 1.07 -2.95
CA SER A 5 -33.44 1.60 -1.98
C SER A 5 -32.99 0.47 -1.04
N ALA A 6 -31.68 0.22 -1.00
CA ALA A 6 -31.09 -0.78 -0.11
C ALA A 6 -31.21 -0.33 1.34
N LEU A 7 -31.02 0.97 1.61
CA LEU A 7 -31.19 1.53 2.94
C LEU A 7 -32.65 1.41 3.42
N ALA A 8 -33.61 1.78 2.57
CA ALA A 8 -35.04 1.70 2.92
C ALA A 8 -35.54 0.25 3.08
N SER A 9 -34.82 -0.73 2.54
CA SER A 9 -35.15 -2.15 2.71
C SER A 9 -34.73 -2.72 4.08
N LEU A 10 -33.96 -1.98 4.88
CA LEU A 10 -33.61 -2.36 6.25
C LEU A 10 -34.67 -1.90 7.26
N PRO A 11 -34.80 -2.58 8.42
CA PRO A 11 -35.57 -2.08 9.54
C PRO A 11 -35.13 -0.67 9.97
N GLN A 12 -36.07 0.14 10.48
CA GLN A 12 -35.83 1.55 10.79
C GLN A 12 -34.71 1.76 11.82
N GLU A 13 -34.58 0.86 12.80
CA GLU A 13 -33.50 0.90 13.77
C GLU A 13 -32.11 0.75 13.12
N TRP A 14 -32.00 -0.02 12.04
CA TRP A 14 -30.75 -0.20 11.32
C TRP A 14 -30.44 0.97 10.39
N GLN A 15 -31.45 1.59 9.78
CA GLN A 15 -31.28 2.84 9.05
C GLN A 15 -30.73 3.95 9.96
N LEU A 16 -31.29 4.10 11.16
CA LEU A 16 -30.82 5.05 12.17
C LEU A 16 -29.41 4.69 12.65
N TRP A 17 -29.16 3.41 12.93
CA TRP A 17 -27.85 2.94 13.36
C TRP A 17 -26.76 3.23 12.33
N ILE A 18 -27.02 2.99 11.04
CA ILE A 18 -26.07 3.31 9.96
C ILE A 18 -25.74 4.81 9.97
N ASN A 19 -26.77 5.66 9.98
CA ASN A 19 -26.57 7.11 9.94
C ASN A 19 -25.80 7.64 11.17
N GLN A 20 -26.08 7.10 12.37
CA GLN A 20 -25.38 7.48 13.59
C GLN A 20 -23.90 7.04 13.59
N ASN A 21 -23.60 5.84 13.09
CA ASN A 21 -22.22 5.35 13.05
C ASN A 21 -21.40 6.05 11.96
N LEU A 22 -22.01 6.39 10.82
CA LEU A 22 -21.38 7.28 9.84
C LEU A 22 -21.08 8.67 10.44
N ALA A 23 -21.96 9.21 11.29
CA ALA A 23 -21.73 10.47 11.99
C ALA A 23 -20.56 10.39 13.00
N ARG A 24 -20.26 9.20 13.51
CA ARG A 24 -19.14 8.91 14.41
C ARG A 24 -17.85 8.52 13.67
N ALA A 25 -17.84 8.66 12.34
CA ALA A 25 -16.74 8.25 11.47
C ALA A 25 -16.38 6.75 11.58
N CYS A 26 -17.34 5.90 11.94
CA CYS A 26 -17.15 4.46 11.84
C CYS A 26 -16.94 4.07 10.38
N THR A 27 -16.02 3.15 10.12
CA THR A 27 -15.73 2.73 8.75
C THR A 27 -16.90 1.89 8.22
N PRO A 28 -17.33 2.09 6.96
CA PRO A 28 -18.38 1.27 6.35
C PRO A 28 -18.11 -0.23 6.44
N ARG A 29 -16.85 -0.63 6.41
CA ARG A 29 -16.44 -2.02 6.64
C ARG A 29 -16.79 -2.51 8.05
N SER A 30 -16.38 -1.80 9.10
CA SER A 30 -16.70 -2.18 10.48
C SER A 30 -18.22 -2.25 10.70
N MET A 31 -18.94 -1.36 10.01
CA MET A 31 -20.40 -1.35 10.04
C MET A 31 -21.00 -2.58 9.36
N ALA A 32 -20.49 -2.96 8.18
CA ALA A 32 -20.92 -4.15 7.46
C ALA A 32 -20.64 -5.45 8.24
N GLU A 33 -19.50 -5.55 8.92
CA GLU A 33 -19.15 -6.68 9.80
C GLU A 33 -20.18 -6.80 10.95
N VAL A 34 -20.60 -5.68 11.55
CA VAL A 34 -21.64 -5.68 12.58
C VAL A 34 -23.01 -6.08 12.03
N MET A 35 -23.37 -5.60 10.85
CA MET A 35 -24.66 -5.90 10.21
C MET A 35 -24.79 -7.36 9.77
N THR A 36 -23.70 -7.94 9.27
CA THR A 36 -23.69 -9.32 8.75
C THR A 36 -23.44 -10.38 9.83
N ARG A 37 -23.09 -9.94 11.05
CA ARG A 37 -22.89 -10.82 12.20
C ARG A 37 -24.13 -11.68 12.47
N ASP A 38 -23.88 -12.94 12.78
CA ASP A 38 -24.89 -13.99 13.00
C ASP A 38 -25.83 -14.22 11.80
N GLY A 39 -25.41 -13.81 10.59
CA GLY A 39 -26.19 -13.97 9.36
C GLY A 39 -27.43 -13.06 9.29
N ARG A 40 -27.50 -12.00 10.11
CA ARG A 40 -28.68 -11.12 10.22
C ARG A 40 -29.03 -10.42 8.90
N PHE A 41 -28.02 -9.98 8.15
CA PHE A 41 -28.20 -9.38 6.82
C PHE A 41 -27.22 -9.99 5.82
N ASP A 42 -27.65 -10.05 4.55
CA ASP A 42 -26.78 -10.37 3.43
C ASP A 42 -25.68 -9.31 3.27
N GLN A 43 -24.47 -9.76 2.89
CA GLN A 43 -23.31 -8.88 2.77
C GLN A 43 -23.49 -7.82 1.68
N ARG A 44 -24.11 -8.17 0.55
CA ARG A 44 -24.36 -7.20 -0.53
C ARG A 44 -25.38 -6.16 -0.08
N LEU A 45 -26.43 -6.60 0.60
CA LEU A 45 -27.44 -5.69 1.15
C LEU A 45 -26.82 -4.72 2.17
N ALA A 46 -26.04 -5.24 3.14
CA ALA A 46 -25.39 -4.40 4.14
C ALA A 46 -24.47 -3.35 3.52
N HIS A 47 -23.61 -3.76 2.58
CA HIS A 47 -22.72 -2.84 1.86
C HIS A 47 -23.52 -1.81 1.06
N ALA A 48 -24.55 -2.22 0.33
CA ALA A 48 -25.37 -1.32 -0.48
C ALA A 48 -26.10 -0.27 0.37
N ALA A 49 -26.68 -0.67 1.50
CA ALA A 49 -27.38 0.23 2.42
C ALA A 49 -26.43 1.24 3.08
N ILE A 50 -25.25 0.78 3.52
CA ILE A 50 -24.24 1.68 4.09
C ILE A 50 -23.76 2.68 3.03
N GLU A 51 -23.52 2.23 1.80
CA GLU A 51 -23.11 3.15 0.72
C GLU A 51 -24.19 4.15 0.35
N GLU A 52 -25.44 3.73 0.32
CA GLU A 52 -26.56 4.63 0.05
C GLU A 52 -26.65 5.72 1.13
N ALA A 53 -26.60 5.35 2.41
CA ALA A 53 -26.59 6.30 3.52
C ALA A 53 -25.36 7.23 3.50
N ARG A 54 -24.18 6.66 3.19
CA ARG A 54 -22.92 7.41 3.13
C ARG A 54 -22.95 8.43 1.99
N ARG A 55 -23.42 8.05 0.81
CA ARG A 55 -23.59 8.98 -0.34
C ARG A 55 -24.58 10.09 -0.05
N ALA A 56 -25.70 9.76 0.61
CA ALA A 56 -26.68 10.77 1.00
C ALA A 56 -26.12 11.78 2.01
N ARG A 57 -25.30 11.31 2.97
CA ARG A 57 -24.72 12.15 4.02
C ARG A 57 -23.49 12.94 3.56
N PHE A 58 -22.65 12.32 2.75
CA PHE A 58 -21.39 12.88 2.27
C PHE A 58 -21.37 12.87 0.74
N PRO A 59 -22.21 13.71 0.09
CA PRO A 59 -22.37 13.70 -1.37
C PRO A 59 -21.07 14.02 -2.10
N ASP A 60 -20.17 14.78 -1.47
CA ASP A 60 -18.88 15.17 -2.03
C ASP A 60 -17.76 14.14 -1.78
N MET A 61 -18.02 13.10 -0.96
CA MET A 61 -17.02 12.06 -0.71
C MET A 61 -17.02 11.01 -1.83
N PRO A 62 -15.85 10.62 -2.36
CA PRO A 62 -15.77 9.62 -3.42
C PRO A 62 -16.41 8.29 -2.99
N GLY A 63 -17.12 7.65 -3.92
CA GLY A 63 -17.64 6.29 -3.73
C GLY A 63 -16.53 5.23 -3.67
N LEU A 64 -16.91 3.96 -3.57
CA LEU A 64 -15.95 2.83 -3.62
C LEU A 64 -15.05 2.95 -4.86
N GLN A 65 -13.74 2.95 -4.63
CA GLN A 65 -12.73 3.06 -5.68
C GLN A 65 -12.11 1.69 -5.97
N ALA A 66 -11.73 1.46 -7.23
CA ALA A 66 -10.88 0.31 -7.56
C ALA A 66 -9.53 0.43 -6.83
N ARG A 67 -9.01 -0.70 -6.34
CA ARG A 67 -7.77 -0.76 -5.57
C ARG A 67 -6.88 -1.91 -6.01
N PRO A 68 -5.56 -1.79 -5.82
CA PRO A 68 -4.69 -2.96 -5.84
C PRO A 68 -5.18 -3.99 -4.83
N GLU A 69 -5.36 -5.23 -5.27
CA GLU A 69 -5.86 -6.33 -4.48
C GLU A 69 -4.90 -7.51 -4.58
N VAL A 70 -4.29 -7.88 -3.45
CA VAL A 70 -3.60 -9.15 -3.28
C VAL A 70 -4.63 -10.18 -2.80
N ASN A 71 -4.96 -11.17 -3.62
CA ASN A 71 -5.95 -12.19 -3.24
C ASN A 71 -5.38 -13.14 -2.17
N THR A 72 -5.87 -13.04 -0.94
CA THR A 72 -5.43 -13.86 0.20
C THR A 72 -6.43 -14.96 0.57
N SER A 73 -7.29 -15.37 -0.37
CA SER A 73 -8.21 -16.50 -0.17
C SER A 73 -7.52 -17.86 -0.18
N ALA A 74 -6.27 -17.93 -0.64
CA ALA A 74 -5.42 -19.11 -0.65
C ALA A 74 -4.04 -18.76 -0.08
N ASN A 75 -3.30 -19.79 0.35
CA ASN A 75 -1.94 -19.62 0.89
C ASN A 75 -0.88 -19.37 -0.21
N THR A 76 -1.26 -19.50 -1.48
CA THR A 76 -0.38 -19.28 -2.63
C THR A 76 -1.09 -18.51 -3.74
N ILE A 77 -0.36 -17.70 -4.48
CA ILE A 77 -0.82 -16.90 -5.61
C ILE A 77 0.06 -17.22 -6.82
N THR A 78 -0.55 -17.68 -7.92
CA THR A 78 0.16 -17.90 -9.18
C THR A 78 0.29 -16.58 -9.93
N THR A 79 1.53 -16.18 -10.21
CA THR A 79 1.91 -15.07 -11.10
C THR A 79 2.39 -15.65 -12.44
N PRO A 80 2.65 -14.84 -13.48
CA PRO A 80 3.00 -15.34 -14.82
C PRO A 80 4.21 -16.28 -14.86
N ASP A 81 5.13 -16.16 -13.90
CA ASP A 81 6.42 -16.85 -13.90
C ASP A 81 6.75 -17.50 -12.56
N ARG A 82 5.86 -17.45 -11.56
CA ARG A 82 6.12 -18.00 -10.22
C ARG A 82 4.87 -18.24 -9.37
N THR A 83 5.01 -19.07 -8.35
CA THR A 83 4.07 -19.17 -7.22
C THR A 83 4.59 -18.38 -6.01
N VAL A 84 3.83 -17.38 -5.59
CA VAL A 84 4.08 -16.51 -4.42
C VAL A 84 3.33 -17.06 -3.21
N ASN A 85 3.94 -17.05 -2.03
CA ASN A 85 3.32 -17.52 -0.79
C ASN A 85 2.69 -16.36 -0.01
N VAL A 86 1.49 -16.54 0.53
CA VAL A 86 0.88 -15.62 1.49
C VAL A 86 1.29 -16.07 2.89
N LEU A 87 2.14 -15.28 3.56
CA LEU A 87 2.72 -15.64 4.86
C LEU A 87 1.95 -15.01 6.02
N LEU A 88 1.39 -13.82 5.81
CA LEU A 88 0.56 -13.11 6.80
C LEU A 88 -0.43 -12.22 6.08
N THR A 89 -1.65 -12.11 6.62
CA THR A 89 -2.64 -11.12 6.19
C THR A 89 -3.19 -10.39 7.41
N LEU A 90 -2.88 -9.09 7.52
CA LEU A 90 -3.64 -8.18 8.34
C LEU A 90 -4.76 -7.59 7.48
N LYS A 91 -5.99 -7.76 7.96
CA LYS A 91 -7.18 -7.36 7.21
C LYS A 91 -7.43 -5.85 7.28
N ALA A 92 -7.14 -5.22 8.41
CA ALA A 92 -7.34 -3.79 8.67
C ALA A 92 -6.27 -3.29 9.67
N PRO A 93 -5.36 -2.36 9.26
CA PRO A 93 -5.14 -1.92 7.88
C PRO A 93 -4.76 -3.11 6.97
N ARG A 94 -4.93 -2.96 5.65
CA ARG A 94 -4.65 -4.05 4.71
C ARG A 94 -3.14 -4.17 4.52
N ILE A 95 -2.53 -5.17 5.15
CA ILE A 95 -1.10 -5.48 5.06
C ILE A 95 -0.95 -6.99 4.76
N VAL A 96 -0.10 -7.34 3.81
CA VAL A 96 0.15 -8.73 3.42
C VAL A 96 1.65 -8.97 3.32
N LEU A 97 2.15 -9.97 4.06
CA LEU A 97 3.51 -10.46 3.90
C LEU A 97 3.52 -11.59 2.87
N LEU A 98 4.39 -11.45 1.89
CA LEU A 98 4.48 -12.33 0.73
C LEU A 98 5.88 -12.95 0.67
N GLY A 99 5.93 -14.27 0.57
CA GLY A 99 7.16 -15.03 0.38
C GLY A 99 7.37 -15.39 -1.09
N ASN A 100 8.62 -15.57 -1.50
CA ASN A 100 8.97 -15.99 -2.85
C ASN A 100 8.44 -15.03 -3.94
N VAL A 101 8.55 -13.71 -3.72
CA VAL A 101 8.17 -12.66 -4.67
C VAL A 101 9.30 -12.37 -5.66
N LEU A 102 10.55 -12.43 -5.19
CA LEU A 102 11.79 -12.32 -5.97
C LEU A 102 12.66 -13.54 -5.72
N SER A 103 13.34 -14.08 -6.75
CA SER A 103 14.31 -15.16 -6.53
C SER A 103 15.60 -14.57 -5.95
N ASP A 104 16.49 -15.41 -5.45
CA ASP A 104 17.78 -14.92 -4.93
C ASP A 104 18.60 -14.26 -6.04
N GLU A 105 18.57 -14.84 -7.26
CA GLU A 105 19.24 -14.32 -8.44
C GLU A 105 18.65 -12.99 -8.90
N GLU A 106 17.33 -12.84 -8.87
CA GLU A 106 16.68 -11.57 -9.21
C GLU A 106 17.02 -10.48 -8.20
N CYS A 107 17.07 -10.83 -6.91
CA CYS A 107 17.51 -9.91 -5.87
C CYS A 107 18.94 -9.44 -6.13
N ASP A 108 19.88 -10.36 -6.33
CA ASP A 108 21.29 -10.05 -6.53
C ASP A 108 21.50 -9.24 -7.83
N ALA A 109 20.81 -9.61 -8.90
CA ALA A 109 20.86 -8.89 -10.17
C ALA A 109 20.32 -7.46 -10.04
N LEU A 110 19.22 -7.26 -9.30
CA LEU A 110 18.65 -5.92 -9.08
C LEU A 110 19.56 -5.05 -8.21
N VAL A 111 20.19 -5.65 -7.18
CA VAL A 111 21.22 -4.96 -6.38
C VAL A 111 22.37 -4.53 -7.27
N ALA A 112 22.99 -5.46 -8.01
CA ALA A 112 24.13 -5.18 -8.88
C ALA A 112 23.82 -4.11 -9.94
N TYR A 113 22.64 -4.19 -10.57
CA TYR A 113 22.19 -3.21 -11.56
C TYR A 113 22.09 -1.79 -10.99
N SER A 114 21.70 -1.68 -9.71
CA SER A 114 21.48 -0.40 -9.04
C SER A 114 22.74 0.21 -8.42
N GLU A 115 23.77 -0.58 -8.09
CA GLU A 115 24.94 -0.13 -7.30
C GLU A 115 25.66 1.07 -7.91
N GLN A 116 25.87 1.06 -9.23
CA GLN A 116 26.61 2.11 -9.93
C GLN A 116 25.86 3.45 -9.99
N ARG A 117 24.57 3.47 -9.60
CA ARG A 117 23.67 4.62 -9.73
C ARG A 117 23.19 5.17 -8.38
N MET A 118 23.73 4.66 -7.28
CA MET A 118 23.31 4.99 -5.92
C MET A 118 23.67 6.43 -5.53
N LEU A 119 22.66 7.29 -5.45
CA LEU A 119 22.77 8.65 -4.92
C LEU A 119 22.12 8.75 -3.53
N ARG A 120 22.25 9.90 -2.85
CA ARG A 120 21.53 10.10 -1.60
C ARG A 120 20.02 10.12 -1.85
N SER A 121 19.24 9.35 -1.08
CA SER A 121 17.79 9.27 -1.32
C SER A 121 17.06 10.54 -0.87
N PRO A 122 16.24 11.16 -1.73
CA PRO A 122 15.45 12.32 -1.32
C PRO A 122 14.14 11.93 -0.61
N VAL A 123 13.52 12.94 -0.01
CA VAL A 123 12.11 12.99 0.45
C VAL A 123 11.37 14.08 -0.33
N VAL A 124 10.03 14.02 -0.37
CA VAL A 124 9.22 15.10 -0.97
C VAL A 124 9.05 16.22 0.05
N GLY A 125 9.50 17.43 -0.28
CA GLY A 125 9.35 18.62 0.58
C GLY A 125 7.94 19.21 0.55
N ASP A 126 7.46 19.67 1.72
CA ASP A 126 6.07 20.11 1.93
C ASP A 126 5.71 21.43 1.22
N ALA A 127 6.67 22.33 1.07
CA ALA A 127 6.44 23.67 0.52
C ALA A 127 6.33 23.66 -1.01
N GLU A 128 7.36 23.16 -1.70
CA GLU A 128 7.45 23.28 -3.15
C GLU A 128 7.21 21.96 -3.90
N GLY A 129 7.17 20.84 -3.18
CA GLY A 129 7.06 19.49 -3.74
C GLY A 129 8.35 18.97 -4.36
N LYS A 130 9.49 19.65 -4.13
CA LYS A 130 10.79 19.25 -4.65
C LYS A 130 11.35 18.06 -3.85
N ASN A 131 12.18 17.29 -4.53
CA ASN A 131 12.98 16.25 -3.88
C ASN A 131 14.09 16.92 -3.05
N GLU A 132 14.11 16.66 -1.76
CA GLU A 132 15.05 17.25 -0.80
C GLU A 132 15.83 16.17 -0.07
N ILE A 133 17.12 16.42 0.17
CA ILE A 133 17.93 15.54 1.03
C ILE A 133 17.65 15.94 2.48
N HIS A 134 17.04 15.05 3.25
CA HIS A 134 16.65 15.32 4.63
C HIS A 134 17.29 14.31 5.61
N ALA A 135 17.60 14.76 6.83
CA ALA A 135 18.19 13.91 7.88
C ALA A 135 17.28 12.74 8.33
N TYR A 136 15.99 12.80 8.01
CA TYR A 136 15.00 11.78 8.37
C TYR A 136 15.11 10.50 7.55
N ARG A 137 15.77 10.57 6.38
CA ARG A 137 16.01 9.42 5.51
C ARG A 137 17.49 9.30 5.26
N THR A 138 18.10 8.24 5.80
CA THR A 138 19.54 8.08 5.74
C THR A 138 20.04 7.01 4.78
N SER A 139 19.22 6.62 3.79
CA SER A 139 19.58 5.66 2.74
C SER A 139 20.32 6.28 1.54
N ARG A 140 20.96 5.43 0.75
CA ARG A 140 21.30 5.73 -0.65
C ARG A 140 20.38 4.93 -1.56
N GLY A 141 20.05 5.45 -2.74
CA GLY A 141 19.12 4.79 -3.64
C GLY A 141 19.34 5.12 -5.11
N ALA A 142 18.79 4.26 -5.96
CA ALA A 142 18.66 4.46 -7.40
C ALA A 142 17.18 4.37 -7.77
N MET A 143 16.73 5.26 -8.66
CA MET A 143 15.40 5.18 -9.26
C MET A 143 15.55 4.55 -10.64
N LEU A 144 14.86 3.43 -10.86
CA LEU A 144 14.81 2.74 -12.15
C LEU A 144 13.50 3.10 -12.84
N GLN A 145 13.55 3.36 -14.15
CA GLN A 145 12.35 3.58 -14.94
C GLN A 145 11.54 2.28 -15.10
N ARG A 146 10.24 2.42 -15.37
CA ARG A 146 9.37 1.27 -15.67
C ARG A 146 9.88 0.58 -16.94
N GLY A 147 10.03 -0.74 -16.89
CA GLY A 147 10.54 -1.54 -18.02
C GLY A 147 11.97 -1.19 -18.47
N GLU A 148 12.78 -0.55 -17.63
CA GLU A 148 14.13 -0.10 -18.00
C GLU A 148 15.07 -1.24 -18.42
N SER A 149 14.82 -2.45 -17.94
CA SER A 149 15.49 -3.69 -18.36
C SER A 149 14.50 -4.85 -18.39
N GLU A 150 14.87 -5.94 -19.04
CA GLU A 150 14.05 -7.17 -19.06
C GLU A 150 13.77 -7.68 -17.63
N LEU A 151 14.77 -7.63 -16.74
CA LEU A 151 14.62 -7.98 -15.33
C LEU A 151 13.55 -7.12 -14.65
N VAL A 152 13.63 -5.79 -14.80
CA VAL A 152 12.67 -4.85 -14.21
C VAL A 152 11.27 -5.09 -14.78
N GLY A 153 11.14 -5.23 -16.10
CA GLY A 153 9.85 -5.50 -16.75
C GLY A 153 9.20 -6.79 -16.28
N ARG A 154 9.99 -7.87 -16.11
CA ARG A 154 9.51 -9.15 -15.60
C ARG A 154 9.00 -9.04 -14.16
N ILE A 155 9.76 -8.38 -13.28
CA ILE A 155 9.34 -8.11 -11.90
C ILE A 155 8.05 -7.27 -11.89
N GLU A 156 7.96 -6.20 -12.68
CA GLU A 156 6.78 -5.34 -12.71
C GLU A 156 5.53 -6.06 -13.24
N ALA A 157 5.67 -6.92 -14.26
CA ALA A 157 4.58 -7.76 -14.75
C ALA A 157 4.08 -8.73 -13.65
N ARG A 158 5.01 -9.30 -12.87
CA ARG A 158 4.67 -10.13 -11.71
C ARG A 158 3.90 -9.37 -10.65
N LEU A 159 4.38 -8.17 -10.27
CA LEU A 159 3.71 -7.33 -9.28
C LEU A 159 2.32 -6.88 -9.75
N ALA A 160 2.16 -6.59 -11.05
CA ALA A 160 0.89 -6.23 -11.64
C ALA A 160 -0.13 -7.38 -11.55
N ALA A 161 0.28 -8.60 -11.88
CA ALA A 161 -0.57 -9.78 -11.72
C ALA A 161 -0.90 -10.07 -10.25
N LEU A 162 0.10 -9.97 -9.36
CA LEU A 162 -0.03 -10.21 -7.92
C LEU A 162 -1.02 -9.26 -7.24
N THR A 163 -1.06 -8.00 -7.68
CA THR A 163 -1.91 -6.96 -7.11
C THR A 163 -3.16 -6.65 -7.95
N ARG A 164 -3.36 -7.35 -9.08
CA ARG A 164 -4.42 -7.07 -10.06
C ARG A 164 -4.48 -5.59 -10.44
N TRP A 165 -3.31 -4.96 -10.56
CA TRP A 165 -3.17 -3.54 -10.83
C TRP A 165 -2.24 -3.32 -12.03
N PRO A 166 -2.62 -2.53 -13.05
CA PRO A 166 -1.80 -2.36 -14.25
C PRO A 166 -0.42 -1.77 -13.93
N ALA A 167 0.62 -2.23 -14.62
CA ALA A 167 2.00 -1.78 -14.41
C ALA A 167 2.17 -0.28 -14.73
N GLU A 168 1.35 0.27 -15.63
CA GLU A 168 1.30 1.69 -15.99
C GLU A 168 0.83 2.57 -14.84
N ARG A 169 0.13 1.98 -13.86
CA ARG A 169 -0.23 2.65 -12.61
C ARG A 169 0.82 2.44 -11.53
N GLY A 170 2.02 1.99 -11.87
CA GLY A 170 3.15 1.93 -10.97
C GLY A 170 4.19 3.01 -11.29
N GLU A 171 4.75 3.64 -10.26
CA GLU A 171 6.01 4.38 -10.38
C GLU A 171 7.17 3.44 -10.72
N GLY A 172 8.32 3.98 -11.13
CA GLY A 172 9.54 3.18 -11.28
C GLY A 172 9.98 2.50 -9.98
N LEU A 173 10.82 1.46 -10.07
CA LEU A 173 11.37 0.82 -8.88
C LEU A 173 12.39 1.73 -8.20
N GLN A 174 12.23 1.95 -6.89
CA GLN A 174 13.23 2.63 -6.08
C GLN A 174 14.05 1.60 -5.30
N VAL A 175 15.31 1.38 -5.68
CA VAL A 175 16.23 0.52 -4.94
C VAL A 175 16.95 1.34 -3.89
N LEU A 176 17.00 0.84 -2.65
CA LEU A 176 17.49 1.56 -1.47
C LEU A 176 18.43 0.69 -0.66
N ARG A 177 19.54 1.28 -0.22
CA ARG A 177 20.55 0.67 0.64
C ARG A 177 20.64 1.43 1.96
N TYR A 178 20.64 0.66 3.04
CA TYR A 178 20.83 1.11 4.42
C TYR A 178 22.03 0.35 5.00
N GLU A 179 23.07 1.09 5.36
CA GLU A 179 24.20 0.57 6.14
C GLU A 179 23.86 0.57 7.63
N SER A 180 24.74 0.02 8.48
CA SER A 180 24.61 0.10 9.94
C SER A 180 24.34 1.54 10.41
N GLY A 181 23.33 1.69 11.27
CA GLY A 181 22.84 2.97 11.79
C GLY A 181 21.95 3.77 10.84
N ASN A 182 21.78 3.35 9.58
CA ASN A 182 20.84 4.02 8.67
C ASN A 182 19.39 3.59 8.98
N GLU A 183 18.47 4.53 8.81
CA GLU A 183 17.04 4.38 9.09
C GLU A 183 16.21 5.19 8.10
N TYR A 184 14.90 4.98 8.15
CA TYR A 184 13.92 5.93 7.64
C TYR A 184 12.84 6.12 8.70
N ARG A 185 12.76 7.33 9.26
CA ARG A 185 11.79 7.66 10.30
C ARG A 185 10.33 7.42 9.87
N PRO A 186 9.40 7.27 10.84
CA PRO A 186 7.98 7.09 10.55
C PRO A 186 7.45 8.13 9.56
N HIS A 187 6.81 7.65 8.50
CA HIS A 187 6.24 8.46 7.43
C HIS A 187 5.07 7.74 6.76
N TYR A 188 4.39 8.49 5.90
CA TYR A 188 3.36 7.96 5.01
C TYR A 188 3.86 7.96 3.57
N ASP A 189 3.39 6.98 2.81
CA ASP A 189 3.64 6.94 1.38
C ASP A 189 2.58 7.68 0.56
N TRP A 190 1.39 7.91 1.13
CA TRP A 190 0.38 8.75 0.51
C TRP A 190 0.74 10.23 0.64
N PHE A 191 0.23 11.04 -0.28
CA PHE A 191 0.41 12.48 -0.32
C PHE A 191 -0.71 13.20 0.42
N ASP A 192 -0.38 14.13 1.30
CA ASP A 192 -1.38 14.99 1.95
C ASP A 192 -1.92 16.03 0.95
N PRO A 193 -3.20 15.96 0.53
CA PRO A 193 -3.77 16.92 -0.42
C PRO A 193 -3.88 18.35 0.13
N GLY A 194 -3.79 18.53 1.46
CA GLY A 194 -3.80 19.84 2.11
C GLY A 194 -2.47 20.60 1.99
N LEU A 195 -1.39 19.92 1.64
CA LEU A 195 -0.06 20.52 1.51
C LEU A 195 0.25 20.91 0.05
N PRO A 196 0.80 22.12 -0.21
CA PRO A 196 1.07 22.60 -1.57
C PRO A 196 2.04 21.72 -2.37
N GLY A 197 3.09 21.21 -1.74
CA GLY A 197 4.09 20.36 -2.41
C GLY A 197 3.52 19.02 -2.87
N PRO A 198 2.96 18.20 -1.96
CA PRO A 198 2.33 16.93 -2.30
C PRO A 198 1.19 17.05 -3.33
N ARG A 199 0.46 18.18 -3.36
CA ARG A 199 -0.58 18.45 -4.37
C ARG A 199 -0.05 18.37 -5.81
N LYS A 200 1.18 18.81 -6.07
CA LYS A 200 1.79 18.69 -7.42
C LYS A 200 2.04 17.24 -7.81
N HIS A 201 2.41 16.39 -6.84
CA HIS A 201 2.60 14.96 -7.10
C HIS A 201 1.26 14.26 -7.41
N LEU A 202 0.14 14.74 -6.87
CA LEU A 202 -1.19 14.20 -7.17
C LEU A 202 -1.61 14.43 -8.63
N GLU A 203 -1.08 15.43 -9.31
CA GLU A 203 -1.37 15.70 -10.72
C GLU A 203 -0.88 14.55 -11.61
N ARG A 204 0.27 13.95 -11.28
CA ARG A 204 0.89 12.86 -12.03
C ARG A 204 0.53 11.49 -11.43
N GLY A 205 -0.55 10.89 -11.89
CA GLY A 205 -0.99 9.55 -11.47
C GLY A 205 -1.88 9.51 -10.21
N GLY A 206 -2.28 10.64 -9.64
CA GLY A 206 -3.23 10.69 -8.51
C GLY A 206 -2.58 10.36 -7.16
N GLN A 207 -3.29 9.68 -6.27
CA GLN A 207 -2.75 9.26 -4.98
C GLN A 207 -1.89 7.99 -5.09
N ARG A 208 -0.91 7.79 -4.20
CA ARG A 208 -0.26 6.48 -3.98
C ARG A 208 -1.23 5.64 -3.16
N VAL A 209 -1.84 4.64 -3.80
CA VAL A 209 -2.92 3.84 -3.21
C VAL A 209 -2.42 2.58 -2.51
N ALA A 210 -1.21 2.12 -2.83
CA ALA A 210 -0.55 1.02 -2.13
C ALA A 210 0.96 1.07 -2.35
N THR A 211 1.68 0.36 -1.48
CA THR A 211 3.13 0.19 -1.54
C THR A 211 3.49 -1.29 -1.49
N ILE A 212 4.53 -1.66 -2.24
CA ILE A 212 5.21 -2.95 -2.13
C ILE A 212 6.66 -2.68 -1.78
N VAL A 213 7.12 -3.18 -0.63
CA VAL A 213 8.53 -3.18 -0.24
C VAL A 213 9.06 -4.60 -0.39
N MET A 214 9.97 -4.79 -1.34
CA MET A 214 10.65 -6.07 -1.60
C MET A 214 12.01 -6.07 -0.91
N TYR A 215 12.32 -7.14 -0.17
CA TYR A 215 13.59 -7.30 0.51
C TYR A 215 14.60 -8.02 -0.40
N LEU A 216 15.70 -7.34 -0.73
CA LEU A 216 16.73 -7.84 -1.65
C LEU A 216 17.94 -8.45 -0.92
N SER A 217 17.99 -8.32 0.40
CA SER A 217 19.01 -8.92 1.25
C SER A 217 18.40 -9.45 2.54
N ASP A 218 19.03 -10.48 3.11
CA ASP A 218 18.84 -10.80 4.52
C ASP A 218 19.59 -9.75 5.37
N VAL A 219 19.07 -9.45 6.56
CA VAL A 219 19.68 -8.52 7.50
C VAL A 219 19.96 -9.28 8.79
N GLU A 220 21.18 -9.15 9.30
CA GLU A 220 21.61 -9.89 10.49
C GLU A 220 20.88 -9.41 11.74
N ARG A 221 20.75 -8.09 11.93
CA ARG A 221 20.02 -7.50 13.08
C ARG A 221 19.47 -6.11 12.75
N GLY A 222 18.23 -5.85 13.19
CA GLY A 222 17.53 -4.58 12.94
C GLY A 222 16.99 -4.49 11.52
N GLY A 223 16.70 -3.28 11.04
CA GLY A 223 16.26 -3.08 9.66
C GLY A 223 14.83 -3.53 9.36
N ALA A 224 13.99 -3.78 10.37
CA ALA A 224 12.58 -4.10 10.17
C ALA A 224 11.83 -3.00 9.40
N THR A 225 10.74 -3.36 8.75
CA THR A 225 9.70 -2.40 8.37
C THR A 225 8.67 -2.39 9.48
N SER A 226 8.60 -1.31 10.25
CA SER A 226 7.68 -1.19 11.39
C SER A 226 6.43 -0.40 11.01
N PHE A 227 5.31 -0.73 11.65
CA PHE A 227 4.03 -0.01 11.59
C PHE A 227 3.62 0.34 13.02
N PRO A 228 4.16 1.43 13.60
CA PRO A 228 4.04 1.73 15.02
C PRO A 228 2.59 1.88 15.51
N ASN A 229 1.69 2.42 14.68
CA ASN A 229 0.29 2.64 15.06
C ASN A 229 -0.50 1.34 15.31
N ILE A 230 0.03 0.20 14.87
CA ILE A 230 -0.60 -1.12 15.02
C ILE A 230 0.32 -2.14 15.69
N GLY A 231 1.52 -1.74 16.13
CA GLY A 231 2.48 -2.62 16.80
C GLY A 231 2.98 -3.79 15.93
N LEU A 232 3.02 -3.62 14.60
CA LEU A 232 3.50 -4.64 13.67
C LEU A 232 4.93 -4.34 13.22
N GLU A 233 5.78 -5.37 13.19
CA GLU A 233 7.08 -5.31 12.53
C GLU A 233 7.22 -6.45 11.52
N VAL A 234 7.78 -6.14 10.36
CA VAL A 234 8.14 -7.12 9.33
C VAL A 234 9.65 -7.18 9.22
N GLN A 235 10.23 -8.33 9.57
CA GLN A 235 11.66 -8.57 9.44
C GLN A 235 12.03 -8.76 7.96
N PRO A 236 13.14 -8.16 7.51
CA PRO A 236 13.59 -8.28 6.14
C PRO A 236 14.10 -9.69 5.86
N LYS A 237 13.47 -10.37 4.91
CA LYS A 237 13.87 -11.70 4.43
C LYS A 237 14.04 -11.66 2.92
N LYS A 238 15.23 -11.98 2.42
CA LYS A 238 15.53 -11.93 0.98
C LYS A 238 14.46 -12.67 0.17
N GLY A 239 14.03 -12.07 -0.93
CA GLY A 239 12.99 -12.61 -1.82
C GLY A 239 11.55 -12.41 -1.34
N CYS A 240 11.33 -11.96 -0.10
CA CYS A 240 10.00 -11.63 0.42
C CYS A 240 9.62 -10.18 0.11
N ALA A 241 8.33 -9.86 0.21
CA ALA A 241 7.84 -8.50 0.12
C ALA A 241 6.69 -8.25 1.10
N VAL A 242 6.57 -7.02 1.58
CA VAL A 242 5.36 -6.54 2.28
C VAL A 242 4.56 -5.63 1.35
N PHE A 243 3.30 -5.97 1.15
CA PHE A 243 2.30 -5.11 0.52
C PHE A 243 1.47 -4.42 1.60
N PHE A 244 1.18 -3.14 1.44
CA PHE A 244 0.18 -2.45 2.25
C PHE A 244 -0.60 -1.43 1.42
N ALA A 245 -1.91 -1.33 1.69
CA ALA A 245 -2.76 -0.34 1.05
C ALA A 245 -2.66 0.99 1.81
N ASN A 246 -2.25 2.06 1.13
CA ASN A 246 -2.01 3.39 1.73
C ASN A 246 -3.31 4.17 1.98
N VAL A 247 -4.42 3.67 1.44
CA VAL A 247 -5.73 4.31 1.47
C VAL A 247 -6.79 3.26 1.73
N ASP A 248 -7.92 3.70 2.28
CA ASP A 248 -9.10 2.85 2.47
C ASP A 248 -9.84 2.57 1.14
N ALA A 249 -10.98 1.89 1.24
CA ALA A 249 -11.82 1.55 0.08
C ALA A 249 -12.43 2.76 -0.66
N TYR A 250 -12.36 3.97 -0.09
CA TYR A 250 -13.01 5.18 -0.59
C TYR A 250 -12.06 6.19 -1.24
N GLY A 251 -10.78 6.17 -0.89
CA GLY A 251 -9.87 7.24 -1.33
C GLY A 251 -8.97 7.71 -0.22
N THR A 252 -9.42 7.49 1.01
CA THR A 252 -8.95 8.23 2.16
C THR A 252 -7.61 7.67 2.61
N PRO A 253 -6.58 8.52 2.74
CA PRO A 253 -5.33 8.17 3.41
C PRO A 253 -5.53 7.42 4.73
N ASP A 254 -4.96 6.22 4.84
CA ASP A 254 -5.08 5.40 6.04
C ASP A 254 -3.94 5.72 7.02
N GLN A 255 -4.28 6.36 8.14
CA GLN A 255 -3.32 6.75 9.19
C GLN A 255 -2.69 5.54 9.90
N GLN A 256 -3.30 4.36 9.82
CA GLN A 256 -2.72 3.14 10.42
C GLN A 256 -1.54 2.60 9.61
N THR A 257 -1.28 3.16 8.42
CA THR A 257 -0.18 2.77 7.53
C THR A 257 1.09 3.58 7.76
N LEU A 258 1.14 4.38 8.83
CA LEU A 258 2.37 5.02 9.28
C LEU A 258 3.42 3.93 9.45
N HIS A 259 4.55 4.08 8.76
CA HIS A 259 5.57 3.05 8.75
C HIS A 259 6.98 3.64 8.72
N ALA A 260 7.94 2.85 9.19
CA ALA A 260 9.34 3.24 9.25
C ALA A 260 10.25 2.10 8.77
N GLY A 261 11.47 2.46 8.39
CA GLY A 261 12.58 1.53 8.28
C GLY A 261 13.42 1.64 9.54
N GLU A 262 13.29 0.65 10.43
CA GLU A 262 14.05 0.62 11.68
C GLU A 262 15.56 0.63 11.41
N PRO A 263 16.37 1.16 12.35
CA PRO A 263 17.82 1.17 12.21
C PRO A 263 18.39 -0.20 11.91
N VAL A 264 19.28 -0.29 10.91
CA VAL A 264 20.12 -1.48 10.73
C VAL A 264 21.14 -1.52 11.86
N VAL A 265 21.20 -2.61 12.60
CA VAL A 265 22.14 -2.76 13.73
C VAL A 265 23.35 -3.61 13.33
N ALA A 266 23.14 -4.64 12.50
CA ALA A 266 24.22 -5.46 11.94
C ALA A 266 23.86 -5.94 10.53
N GLY A 267 24.88 -6.07 9.68
CA GLY A 267 24.72 -6.36 8.25
C GLY A 267 24.32 -5.14 7.44
N ARG A 268 23.61 -5.38 6.33
CA ARG A 268 23.19 -4.36 5.36
C ARG A 268 21.80 -4.69 4.83
N LYS A 269 20.92 -3.70 4.81
CA LYS A 269 19.57 -3.82 4.24
C LYS A 269 19.53 -3.24 2.84
N VAL A 270 19.04 -4.03 1.88
CA VAL A 270 18.71 -3.55 0.54
C VAL A 270 17.26 -3.88 0.23
N ILE A 271 16.50 -2.90 -0.24
CA ILE A 271 15.09 -3.06 -0.61
C ILE A 271 14.83 -2.46 -2.00
N ALA A 272 13.80 -2.94 -2.67
CA ALA A 272 13.18 -2.26 -3.79
C ALA A 272 11.74 -1.89 -3.43
N THR A 273 11.38 -0.61 -3.60
CA THR A 273 10.04 -0.11 -3.35
C THR A 273 9.31 0.14 -4.67
N LYS A 274 8.07 -0.31 -4.76
CA LYS A 274 7.14 -0.02 -5.85
C LYS A 274 5.93 0.69 -5.26
N TRP A 275 5.70 1.93 -5.69
CA TRP A 275 4.48 2.67 -5.35
C TRP A 275 3.43 2.49 -6.45
N LEU A 276 2.21 2.16 -6.04
CA LEU A 276 1.06 2.01 -6.92
C LEU A 276 0.20 3.27 -6.85
N ARG A 277 -0.17 3.78 -8.02
CA ARG A 277 -0.86 5.04 -8.26
C ARG A 277 -2.32 4.80 -8.59
N GLU A 278 -3.17 5.76 -8.24
CA GLU A 278 -4.61 5.73 -8.52
C GLU A 278 -4.88 5.69 -10.04
N ARG A 279 -4.13 6.48 -10.81
CA ARG A 279 -4.22 6.62 -12.27
C ARG A 279 -2.89 6.24 -12.93
N ALA A 280 -2.90 6.19 -14.26
CA ALA A 280 -1.66 5.94 -15.02
C ALA A 280 -0.60 6.97 -14.64
N TYR A 281 0.61 6.48 -14.38
CA TYR A 281 1.78 7.28 -14.06
C TYR A 281 2.62 7.46 -15.33
N VAL A 282 2.36 8.58 -16.00
CA VAL A 282 3.01 9.03 -17.25
C VAL A 282 3.77 10.32 -16.98
#